data_AF-A0A7V4V129-F1
#
_entry.id   AF-A0A7V4V129-F1
#
_cell.length_a   1.000
_cell.length_b   1.000
_cell.length_c   1.000
_cell.angle_alpha   90.00
_cell.angle_beta   90.00
_cell.angle_gamma   90.00
#
_symmetry.space_group_name_H-M   'P 1'
#
loop_
_entity.id
_entity.type
_entity.pdbx_description
1 polymer ?
#
loop_
_entity_poly.entity_id
_entity_poly.type
_entity_poly.pdbx_seq_one_letter_code
_entity_poly.pdbx_strand_id
1 'polypeptide(L)'
;MGDLIFIAVLLSIGILLRRINMGDGFDKSLNDFIIYVSLPAVALIYAPKIHFDSNTFSIVLISWLLLALSALFVIWLTKDMPQQIRASMLLIVPLGNTSFLAIPLIKALAGEGSMPYILIYDQFGTFLALSTYGAFIIGYYEHGALDWKKIGKKIATFPPLIALVCALMIGEQSQVVQSYLKI
;
A
#
# COMPACT_ATOMS: atom_id res chain seq x y z
N MET A 1 1.04 -16.40 -17.19
CA MET A 1 1.05 -17.73 -16.53
C MET A 1 2.29 -17.90 -15.66
N GLY A 2 3.51 -17.68 -16.18
CA GLY A 2 4.76 -17.76 -15.38
C GLY A 2 4.76 -16.91 -14.11
N ASP A 3 4.36 -15.64 -14.21
CA ASP A 3 4.35 -14.71 -13.06
C ASP A 3 3.38 -15.12 -11.95
N LEU A 4 2.21 -15.66 -12.29
CA LEU A 4 1.23 -16.15 -11.31
C LEU A 4 1.75 -17.39 -10.58
N ILE A 5 2.40 -18.31 -11.31
CA ILE A 5 3.05 -19.48 -10.72
C ILE A 5 4.17 -19.01 -9.79
N PHE A 6 4.97 -18.02 -10.21
CA PHE A 6 6.02 -17.45 -9.38
C PHE A 6 5.47 -16.85 -8.08
N ILE A 7 4.37 -16.09 -8.13
CA ILE A 7 3.68 -15.59 -6.94
C ILE A 7 3.20 -16.74 -6.05
N ALA A 8 2.57 -17.77 -6.61
CA ALA A 8 2.11 -18.93 -5.85
C ALA A 8 3.26 -19.69 -5.17
N VAL A 9 4.40 -19.81 -5.85
CA VAL A 9 5.63 -20.40 -5.30
C VAL A 9 6.17 -19.54 -4.14
N LEU A 10 6.26 -18.22 -4.31
CA LEU A 10 6.71 -17.31 -3.24
C LEU A 10 5.79 -17.37 -2.01
N LEU A 11 4.47 -17.41 -2.21
CA LEU A 11 3.51 -17.59 -1.12
C LEU A 11 3.69 -18.94 -0.41
N SER A 12 3.92 -20.00 -1.18
CA SER A 12 4.19 -21.34 -0.63
C SER A 12 5.47 -21.36 0.19
N ILE A 13 6.52 -20.69 -0.28
CA ILE A 13 7.77 -20.48 0.46
C ILE A 13 7.49 -19.72 1.75
N GLY A 14 6.73 -18.62 1.72
CA GLY A 14 6.35 -17.89 2.93
C GLY A 14 5.62 -18.76 3.97
N ILE A 15 4.71 -19.63 3.53
CA ILE A 15 4.01 -20.59 4.40
C ILE A 15 4.99 -21.62 5.00
N LEU A 16 5.96 -22.10 4.21
CA LEU A 16 6.99 -23.01 4.68
C LEU A 16 7.92 -22.33 5.69
N LEU A 17 8.38 -21.11 5.40
CA LEU A 17 9.22 -20.31 6.29
C LEU A 17 8.53 -20.05 7.62
N ARG A 18 7.20 -19.86 7.65
CA ARG A 18 6.42 -19.74 8.89
C ARG A 18 6.52 -20.98 9.80
N ARG A 19 6.74 -22.17 9.22
CA ARG A 19 6.88 -23.42 10.00
C ARG A 19 8.28 -23.63 10.55
N ILE A 20 9.26 -22.88 10.04
CA ILE A 20 10.65 -22.96 10.46
C ILE A 20 10.91 -21.79 11.42
N ASN A 21 11.56 -22.05 12.56
CA ASN A 21 11.92 -20.96 13.46
C ASN A 21 13.06 -20.14 12.85
N MET A 22 12.71 -19.04 12.16
CA MET A 22 13.64 -18.11 11.52
C MET A 22 14.26 -17.10 12.49
N GLY A 23 13.99 -17.25 13.79
CA GLY A 23 14.41 -16.32 14.83
C GLY A 23 13.41 -15.18 15.02
N ASP A 24 13.51 -14.53 16.18
CA ASP A 24 12.59 -13.46 16.57
C ASP A 24 12.75 -12.24 15.65
N GLY A 25 11.63 -11.72 15.15
CA GLY A 25 11.58 -10.48 14.37
C GLY A 25 11.93 -10.60 12.88
N PHE A 26 12.12 -11.81 12.36
CA PHE A 26 12.37 -12.03 10.93
C PHE A 26 11.29 -11.42 10.02
N ASP A 27 10.01 -11.56 10.41
CA ASP A 27 8.85 -10.98 9.74
C ASP A 27 8.93 -9.44 9.68
N LYS A 28 9.32 -8.82 10.80
CA LYS A 28 9.50 -7.38 10.89
C LYS A 28 10.64 -6.91 10.00
N SER A 29 11.79 -7.58 10.02
CA SER A 29 12.92 -7.23 9.15
C SER A 29 12.58 -7.33 7.66
N LEU A 30 11.79 -8.34 7.26
CA LEU A 30 11.34 -8.48 5.88
C LEU A 30 10.39 -7.34 5.49
N ASN A 31 9.48 -6.96 6.39
CA ASN A 31 8.58 -5.83 6.18
C ASN A 31 9.35 -4.50 6.10
N ASP A 32 10.31 -4.28 7.00
CA ASP A 32 11.19 -3.10 6.99
C ASP A 32 11.96 -3.01 5.67
N PHE A 33 12.51 -4.12 5.17
CA PHE A 33 13.17 -4.14 3.86
C PHE A 33 12.23 -3.69 2.73
N ILE A 34 10.98 -4.18 2.74
CA ILE A 34 10.01 -3.82 1.71
C ILE A 34 9.62 -2.33 1.81
N ILE A 35 9.38 -1.82 3.01
CA ILE A 35 8.96 -0.42 3.25
C ILE A 35 10.11 0.56 2.95
N TYR A 36 11.33 0.25 3.35
CA TYR A 36 12.47 1.17 3.25
C TYR A 36 13.28 1.04 1.96
N VAL A 37 13.18 -0.09 1.25
CA VAL A 37 13.97 -0.35 0.04
C VAL A 37 13.08 -0.63 -1.17
N SER A 38 12.24 -1.67 -1.11
CA SER A 38 11.50 -2.13 -2.29
C SER A 38 10.44 -1.14 -2.77
N LEU A 39 9.56 -0.67 -1.88
CA LEU A 39 8.50 0.27 -2.25
C LEU A 39 9.04 1.64 -2.70
N PRO A 40 10.04 2.24 -2.03
CA PRO A 40 10.68 3.46 -2.53
C PRO A 40 11.30 3.29 -3.91
N ALA A 41 11.96 2.16 -4.18
CA ALA A 41 12.52 1.88 -5.50
C ALA A 41 11.43 1.78 -6.57
N VAL A 42 10.33 1.07 -6.28
CA VAL A 42 9.17 0.97 -7.17
C VAL A 42 8.58 2.35 -7.45
N ALA A 43 8.41 3.19 -6.42
CA ALA A 43 7.94 4.56 -6.59
C ALA A 43 8.88 5.38 -7.51
N LEU A 44 10.20 5.33 -7.30
CA LEU A 44 11.17 6.04 -8.13
C LEU A 44 11.20 5.58 -9.60
N ILE A 45 10.92 4.31 -9.87
CA ILE A 45 10.94 3.73 -11.22
C ILE A 45 9.67 4.08 -12.00
N TYR A 46 8.52 4.01 -11.36
CA TYR A 46 7.23 4.07 -12.05
C TYR A 46 6.48 5.39 -11.85
N ALA A 47 6.70 6.10 -10.75
CA ALA A 47 6.03 7.39 -10.54
C ALA A 47 6.38 8.45 -11.60
N PRO A 48 7.61 8.54 -12.13
CA PRO A 48 7.93 9.45 -13.23
C PRO A 48 7.15 9.17 -14.52
N LYS A 49 6.63 7.95 -14.66
CA LYS A 49 5.83 7.49 -15.82
C LYS A 49 4.34 7.78 -15.64
N ILE A 50 3.94 8.38 -14.51
CA ILE A 50 2.56 8.77 -14.25
C ILE A 50 2.24 10.01 -15.07
N HIS A 51 1.28 9.88 -15.99
CA HIS A 51 0.66 11.01 -16.65
C HIS A 51 -0.56 11.45 -15.83
N PHE A 52 -0.48 12.62 -15.20
CA PHE A 52 -1.61 13.18 -14.48
C PHE A 52 -2.69 13.63 -15.46
N ASP A 53 -3.65 12.74 -15.71
CA ASP A 53 -4.84 12.95 -16.51
C ASP A 53 -6.12 12.75 -15.68
N SER A 54 -7.27 12.95 -16.30
CA SER A 54 -8.58 12.72 -15.66
C SER A 54 -8.76 11.28 -15.16
N ASN A 55 -8.12 10.31 -15.83
CA ASN A 55 -8.17 8.89 -15.44
C ASN A 55 -7.42 8.65 -14.11
N THR A 56 -6.27 9.28 -13.94
CA THR A 56 -5.47 9.23 -12.71
C THR A 56 -6.25 9.75 -11.51
N PHE A 57 -6.96 10.87 -11.67
CA PHE A 57 -7.83 11.40 -10.61
C PHE A 57 -8.98 10.44 -10.27
N SER A 58 -9.57 9.82 -11.29
CA SER A 58 -10.65 8.84 -11.12
C SER A 58 -10.20 7.63 -10.29
N ILE A 59 -8.96 7.15 -10.47
CA ILE A 59 -8.38 6.04 -9.70
C ILE A 59 -8.24 6.41 -8.23
N VAL A 60 -7.74 7.61 -7.94
CA VAL A 60 -7.66 8.10 -6.56
C VAL A 60 -9.07 8.16 -5.96
N LEU A 61 -10.02 8.77 -6.66
CA LEU A 61 -11.40 8.87 -6.17
C LEU A 61 -12.02 7.49 -5.89
N ILE A 62 -11.82 6.51 -6.77
CA ILE A 62 -12.30 5.13 -6.59
C ILE A 62 -11.70 4.49 -5.33
N SER A 63 -10.40 4.70 -5.06
CA SER A 63 -9.77 4.14 -3.85
C SER A 63 -10.41 4.65 -2.56
N TRP A 64 -10.72 5.94 -2.48
CA TRP A 64 -11.36 6.56 -1.32
C TRP A 64 -12.85 6.23 -1.22
N LEU A 65 -13.53 6.12 -2.36
CA LEU A 65 -14.92 5.68 -2.41
C LEU A 65 -15.07 4.23 -1.92
N LEU A 66 -14.20 3.33 -2.37
CA LEU A 66 -14.17 1.95 -1.90
C LEU A 66 -13.90 1.87 -0.40
N LEU A 67 -12.94 2.66 0.11
CA LEU A 67 -12.71 2.74 1.55
C LEU A 67 -13.97 3.17 2.30
N ALA A 68 -14.63 4.25 1.86
CA ALA A 68 -15.81 4.78 2.52
C ALA A 68 -16.96 3.76 2.50
N LEU A 69 -17.22 3.13 1.36
CA LEU A 69 -18.25 2.10 1.23
C LEU A 69 -17.95 0.88 2.11
N SER A 70 -16.71 0.39 2.10
CA SER A 70 -16.29 -0.73 2.95
C SER A 70 -16.39 -0.39 4.43
N ALA A 71 -15.97 0.81 4.85
CA ALA A 71 -16.08 1.24 6.23
C ALA A 71 -17.54 1.36 6.68
N LEU A 72 -18.41 1.97 5.86
CA LEU A 72 -19.85 2.06 6.14
C LEU A 72 -20.49 0.67 6.24
N PHE A 73 -20.12 -0.24 5.34
CA PHE A 73 -20.60 -1.62 5.36
C PHE A 73 -20.17 -2.34 6.66
N VAL A 74 -18.93 -2.17 7.10
CA VAL A 74 -18.45 -2.71 8.38
C VAL A 74 -19.21 -2.11 9.56
N ILE A 75 -19.43 -0.79 9.61
CA ILE A 75 -20.18 -0.14 10.69
C ILE A 75 -21.60 -0.72 10.76
N TRP A 76 -22.25 -0.87 9.61
CA TRP A 76 -23.59 -1.43 9.53
C TRP A 76 -23.64 -2.89 10.02
N LEU A 77 -22.70 -3.74 9.58
CA LEU A 77 -22.68 -5.15 9.93
C LEU A 77 -22.29 -5.40 11.40
N THR A 78 -21.45 -4.54 11.97
CA THR A 78 -20.89 -4.71 13.33
C THR A 78 -21.60 -3.87 14.38
N LYS A 79 -22.77 -3.29 14.07
CA LYS A 79 -23.51 -2.37 14.96
C LYS A 79 -23.81 -2.96 16.35
N ASP A 80 -24.03 -4.27 16.43
CA ASP A 80 -24.35 -5.00 17.66
C ASP A 80 -23.15 -5.79 18.22
N MET A 81 -21.97 -5.64 17.62
CA MET A 81 -20.75 -6.33 18.04
C MET A 81 -19.91 -5.50 19.02
N PRO A 82 -19.06 -6.15 19.84
CA PRO A 82 -18.07 -5.50 20.67
C PRO A 82 -17.22 -4.48 19.91
N GLN A 83 -16.92 -3.37 20.59
CA GLN A 83 -16.21 -2.24 20.02
C GLN A 83 -14.84 -2.63 19.44
N GLN A 84 -14.12 -3.56 20.08
CA GLN A 84 -12.81 -4.06 19.62
C GLN A 84 -12.91 -4.84 18.30
N ILE A 85 -13.99 -5.63 18.11
CA ILE A 85 -14.23 -6.38 16.87
C ILE A 85 -14.52 -5.39 15.75
N ARG A 86 -15.39 -4.40 16.00
CA ARG A 86 -15.67 -3.33 15.04
C ARG A 86 -14.40 -2.57 14.64
N ALA A 87 -13.58 -2.15 15.61
CA ALA A 87 -12.34 -1.44 15.35
C ALA A 87 -11.39 -2.26 14.45
N SER A 88 -11.23 -3.54 14.76
CA SER A 88 -10.37 -4.46 14.00
C SER A 88 -10.89 -4.66 12.57
N MET A 89 -12.21 -4.83 12.38
CA MET A 89 -12.80 -4.93 11.05
C MET A 89 -12.69 -3.62 10.25
N LEU A 90 -12.81 -2.47 10.92
CA LEU A 90 -12.64 -1.16 10.29
C LEU A 90 -11.22 -0.92 9.80
N LEU A 91 -10.22 -1.59 10.39
CA LEU A 91 -8.85 -1.58 9.86
C LEU A 91 -8.69 -2.61 8.74
N ILE A 92 -9.08 -3.86 8.96
CA ILE A 92 -8.73 -4.97 8.06
C ILE A 92 -9.52 -4.97 6.75
N VAL A 93 -10.81 -4.60 6.78
CA VAL A 93 -11.68 -4.70 5.59
C VAL A 93 -11.38 -3.60 4.56
N PRO A 94 -11.29 -2.30 4.93
CA PRO A 94 -11.02 -1.25 3.95
C PRO A 94 -9.55 -1.13 3.57
N LEU A 95 -8.62 -1.52 4.44
CA LEU A 95 -7.17 -1.39 4.22
C LEU A 95 -6.59 -2.76 3.80
N GLY A 96 -6.81 -3.11 2.53
CA GLY A 96 -6.26 -4.33 1.94
C GLY A 96 -4.74 -4.30 1.75
N ASN A 97 -4.17 -5.46 1.41
CA ASN A 97 -2.75 -5.57 1.09
C ASN A 97 -2.47 -5.18 -0.38
N THR A 98 -2.55 -3.89 -0.66
CA THR A 98 -2.38 -3.33 -2.01
C THR A 98 -0.91 -3.29 -2.43
N SER A 99 -0.01 -3.02 -1.49
CA SER A 99 1.39 -2.77 -1.79
C SER A 99 2.23 -4.05 -1.89
N PHE A 100 1.95 -5.06 -1.06
CA PHE A 100 2.75 -6.30 -1.08
C PHE A 100 2.18 -7.33 -2.05
N LEU A 101 0.86 -7.53 -2.05
CA LEU A 101 0.22 -8.56 -2.88
C LEU A 101 -0.35 -8.00 -4.19
N ALA A 102 -1.04 -6.85 -4.16
CA ALA A 102 -1.73 -6.39 -5.37
C ALA A 102 -0.77 -5.92 -6.47
N ILE A 103 0.35 -5.25 -6.14
CA ILE A 103 1.36 -4.85 -7.14
C ILE A 103 1.86 -6.02 -8.01
N PRO A 104 2.44 -7.10 -7.44
CA PRO A 104 2.91 -8.23 -8.26
C PRO A 104 1.76 -8.96 -8.96
N LEU A 105 0.58 -9.06 -8.33
CA LEU A 105 -0.58 -9.70 -8.94
C LEU A 105 -1.10 -8.93 -10.15
N ILE A 106 -1.22 -7.61 -10.05
CA ILE A 106 -1.65 -6.73 -11.14
C ILE A 106 -0.60 -6.72 -12.26
N LYS A 107 0.70 -6.72 -11.93
CA LYS A 107 1.76 -6.92 -12.93
C LYS A 107 1.54 -8.22 -13.71
N ALA A 108 1.25 -9.32 -13.02
CA ALA A 108 1.07 -10.64 -13.63
C ALA A 108 -0.23 -10.76 -14.45
N LEU A 109 -1.30 -10.08 -14.07
CA LEU A 109 -2.62 -10.18 -14.71
C LEU A 109 -2.84 -9.14 -15.81
N ALA A 110 -2.38 -7.91 -15.59
CA ALA A 110 -2.64 -6.75 -16.45
C ALA A 110 -1.37 -6.19 -17.12
N GLY A 111 -0.19 -6.79 -16.86
CA GLY A 111 1.07 -6.43 -17.48
C GLY A 111 1.69 -5.13 -16.96
N GLU A 112 2.86 -4.78 -17.47
CA GLU A 112 3.63 -3.63 -16.97
C GLU A 112 2.96 -2.27 -17.18
N GLY A 113 2.11 -2.14 -18.21
CA GLY A 113 1.36 -0.92 -18.47
C GLY A 113 0.38 -0.55 -17.34
N SER A 114 0.02 -1.50 -16.48
CA SER A 114 -0.87 -1.27 -15.33
C SER A 114 -0.14 -0.71 -14.10
N MET A 115 1.19 -0.77 -14.08
CA MET A 115 2.02 -0.43 -12.91
C MET A 115 1.85 1.01 -12.43
N PRO A 116 1.85 2.05 -13.30
CA PRO A 116 1.62 3.42 -12.85
C PRO A 116 0.27 3.58 -12.15
N TYR A 117 -0.79 2.95 -12.66
CA TYR A 117 -2.14 3.06 -12.12
C TYR A 117 -2.31 2.39 -10.75
N ILE A 118 -1.77 1.17 -10.56
CA ILE A 118 -1.84 0.50 -9.26
C ILE A 118 -1.00 1.25 -8.21
N LEU A 119 0.10 1.88 -8.62
CA LEU A 119 0.90 2.69 -7.71
C LEU A 119 0.19 3.99 -7.32
N ILE A 120 -0.55 4.62 -8.24
CA ILE A 120 -1.42 5.74 -7.89
C ILE A 120 -2.47 5.31 -6.87
N TYR A 121 -3.16 4.19 -7.13
CA TYR A 121 -4.19 3.65 -6.24
C TYR A 121 -3.61 3.37 -4.84
N ASP A 122 -2.45 2.71 -4.78
CA ASP A 122 -1.79 2.34 -3.54
C ASP A 122 -1.28 3.57 -2.78
N GLN A 123 -0.50 4.43 -3.44
CA GLN A 123 0.18 5.54 -2.77
C GLN A 123 -0.76 6.68 -2.39
N PHE A 124 -1.66 7.11 -3.31
CA PHE A 124 -2.61 8.21 -3.05
C PHE A 124 -3.94 7.75 -2.45
N GLY A 125 -4.21 6.45 -2.49
CA GLY A 125 -5.40 5.85 -1.89
C GLY A 125 -5.05 5.11 -0.61
N THR A 126 -4.69 3.84 -0.74
CA THR A 126 -4.67 2.89 0.39
C THR A 126 -3.62 3.22 1.46
N PHE A 127 -2.44 3.72 1.08
CA PHE A 127 -1.41 4.14 2.04
C PHE A 127 -1.76 5.44 2.76
N LEU A 128 -2.24 6.45 2.04
CA LEU A 128 -2.73 7.67 2.67
C LEU A 128 -3.90 7.36 3.60
N ALA A 129 -4.79 6.46 3.21
CA ALA A 129 -5.85 5.95 4.06
C ALA A 129 -5.31 5.23 5.31
N LEU A 130 -4.35 4.32 5.18
CA LEU A 130 -3.74 3.62 6.33
C LEU A 130 -3.15 4.61 7.34
N SER A 131 -2.46 5.63 6.84
CA SER A 131 -1.80 6.61 7.68
C SER A 131 -2.75 7.65 8.30
N THR A 132 -3.85 7.99 7.63
CA THR A 132 -4.88 8.93 8.13
C THR A 132 -6.03 8.20 8.81
N TYR A 133 -6.90 7.55 8.03
CA TYR A 133 -8.07 6.80 8.48
C TYR A 133 -7.67 5.67 9.45
N GLY A 134 -6.63 4.88 9.15
CA GLY A 134 -6.18 3.81 10.04
C GLY A 134 -5.74 4.35 11.41
N ALA A 135 -4.97 5.45 11.41
CA ALA A 135 -4.57 6.09 12.66
C ALA A 135 -5.75 6.75 13.40
N PHE A 136 -6.75 7.27 12.68
CA PHE A 136 -7.99 7.75 13.25
C PHE A 136 -8.76 6.65 13.97
N ILE A 137 -8.95 5.49 13.32
CA ILE A 137 -9.63 4.35 13.94
C ILE A 137 -8.87 3.89 15.19
N ILE A 138 -7.55 3.72 15.12
CA ILE A 138 -6.75 3.32 16.30
C ILE A 138 -6.91 4.35 17.43
N GLY A 139 -6.72 5.64 17.16
CA GLY A 139 -6.81 6.68 18.18
C GLY A 139 -8.20 6.81 18.81
N TYR A 140 -9.25 6.75 17.98
CA TYR A 140 -10.63 6.84 18.44
C TYR A 140 -11.04 5.65 19.32
N TYR A 141 -10.65 4.44 18.94
CA TYR A 141 -11.06 3.22 19.61
C TYR A 141 -10.18 2.81 20.81
N GLU A 142 -8.90 3.21 20.85
CA GLU A 142 -8.01 2.89 21.98
C GLU A 142 -7.95 3.99 23.06
N HIS A 143 -7.90 5.27 22.66
CA HIS A 143 -7.54 6.37 23.57
C HIS A 143 -8.58 7.50 23.62
N GLY A 144 -9.58 7.48 22.73
CA GLY A 144 -10.62 8.52 22.63
C GLY A 144 -10.11 9.90 22.17
N ALA A 145 -8.81 10.06 21.90
CA ALA A 145 -8.19 11.31 21.49
C ALA A 145 -7.19 11.10 20.34
N LEU A 146 -7.25 11.99 19.34
CA LEU A 146 -6.39 11.96 18.16
C LEU A 146 -5.15 12.85 18.34
N ASP A 147 -3.97 12.26 18.16
CA ASP A 147 -2.72 13.00 18.04
C ASP A 147 -2.39 13.24 16.56
N TRP A 148 -3.01 14.29 16.00
CA TRP A 148 -2.81 14.71 14.61
C TRP A 148 -1.34 15.01 14.28
N LYS A 149 -0.55 15.43 15.27
CA LYS A 149 0.88 15.71 15.09
C LYS A 149 1.66 14.42 14.86
N LYS A 150 1.37 13.34 15.60
CA LYS A 150 1.96 12.02 15.35
C LYS A 150 1.55 11.45 14.00
N ILE A 151 0.29 11.61 13.61
CA ILE A 151 -0.22 11.16 12.30
C ILE A 151 0.50 11.89 11.17
N GLY A 152 0.50 13.23 11.21
CA GLY A 152 1.17 14.06 10.21
C GLY A 152 2.66 13.75 10.11
N LYS A 153 3.36 13.55 11.24
CA LYS A 153 4.77 13.15 11.25
C LYS A 153 4.97 11.79 10.60
N LYS A 154 4.11 10.80 10.89
CA LYS A 154 4.22 9.45 10.32
C LYS A 154 4.00 9.44 8.81
N ILE A 155 3.06 10.25 8.31
CA ILE A 155 2.83 10.47 6.87
C ILE A 155 4.07 11.11 6.24
N ALA A 156 4.54 12.24 6.80
CA ALA A 156 5.64 13.02 6.24
C ALA A 156 7.00 12.28 6.27
N THR A 157 7.17 11.33 7.20
CA THR A 157 8.41 10.53 7.33
C THR A 157 8.30 9.16 6.65
N PHE A 158 7.21 8.87 5.93
CA PHE A 158 7.00 7.59 5.28
C PHE A 158 7.90 7.46 4.04
N PRO A 159 8.83 6.48 3.98
CA PRO A 159 9.83 6.42 2.92
C PRO A 159 9.26 6.34 1.49
N PRO A 160 8.21 5.52 1.21
CA PRO A 160 7.60 5.49 -0.11
C PRO A 160 6.97 6.81 -0.54
N LEU A 161 6.37 7.57 0.39
CA LEU A 161 5.81 8.88 0.09
C LEU A 161 6.92 9.89 -0.25
N ILE A 162 8.01 9.89 0.49
CA ILE A 162 9.17 10.74 0.21
C ILE A 162 9.73 10.40 -1.18
N ALA A 163 9.91 9.12 -1.46
CA ALA A 163 10.39 8.64 -2.76
C ALA A 163 9.44 9.03 -3.91
N LEU A 164 8.12 8.92 -3.71
CA LEU A 164 7.11 9.37 -4.65
C LEU A 164 7.25 10.87 -4.95
N VAL A 165 7.33 11.71 -3.91
CA VAL A 165 7.50 13.16 -4.09
C VAL A 165 8.80 13.46 -4.83
N CYS A 166 9.91 12.84 -4.44
CA CYS A 166 11.19 12.97 -5.15
C CYS A 166 11.07 12.56 -6.62
N ALA A 167 10.44 11.43 -6.90
CA ALA A 167 10.25 10.92 -8.25
C ALA A 167 9.45 11.90 -9.13
N LEU A 168 8.37 12.46 -8.59
CA LEU A 168 7.54 13.43 -9.29
C LEU A 168 8.26 14.77 -9.51
N MET A 169 9.13 15.18 -8.57
CA MET A 169 9.96 16.38 -8.73
C MET A 169 11.07 16.20 -9.77
N ILE A 170 11.65 15.00 -9.87
CA ILE A 170 12.65 14.66 -10.91
C ILE A 170 11.98 14.66 -12.28
N GLY A 171 10.73 14.23 -12.37
CA GLY A 171 9.98 14.16 -13.62
C GLY A 171 10.51 13.06 -14.56
N GLU A 172 10.19 13.18 -15.85
CA GLU A 172 10.49 12.15 -16.84
C GLU A 172 11.99 11.87 -16.93
N GLN A 173 12.39 10.63 -16.63
CA GLN A 173 13.80 10.25 -16.58
C GLN A 173 14.36 10.09 -18.00
N SER A 174 15.59 10.57 -18.22
CA SER A 174 16.28 10.46 -19.51
C SER A 174 16.37 9.01 -20.02
N GLN A 175 16.40 8.83 -21.35
CA GLN A 175 16.54 7.51 -21.98
C GLN A 175 17.75 6.71 -21.49
N VAL A 176 18.83 7.39 -21.07
CA VAL A 176 20.04 6.77 -20.50
C VAL A 176 19.75 6.11 -19.16
N VAL A 177 18.91 6.71 -18.31
CA VAL A 177 18.53 6.10 -17.03
C VAL A 177 17.56 4.95 -17.28
N GLN A 178 16.63 5.12 -18.23
CA GLN A 178 15.66 4.08 -18.56
C GLN A 178 16.29 2.81 -19.13
N SER A 179 17.45 2.89 -19.81
CA SER A 179 18.13 1.70 -20.33
C SER A 179 18.70 0.80 -19.23
N TYR A 180 19.14 1.38 -18.10
CA TYR A 180 19.59 0.62 -16.92
C TYR A 180 18.42 0.05 -16.11
N LEU A 181 17.19 0.54 -16.32
CA LEU A 181 15.99 0.11 -15.60
C LEU A 181 15.16 -0.93 -16.37
N LYS A 182 15.57 -1.33 -17.58
CA LYS A 182 15.01 -2.50 -18.27
C LYS A 182 15.50 -3.77 -17.56
N ILE A 183 14.82 -4.10 -16.46
CA ILE A 183 14.92 -5.40 -15.76
C ILE A 183 13.88 -6.34 -16.37
#